data_AF-A0A370QKR8-F1
#
_entry.id   AF-A0A370QKR8-F1
#
_cell.length_a   1.000
_cell.length_b   1.000
_cell.length_c   1.000
_cell.angle_alpha   90.00
_cell.angle_beta   90.00
_cell.angle_gamma   90.00
#
_symmetry.space_group_name_H-M   'P 1'
#
loop_
_entity.id
_entity.type
_entity.pdbx_description
1 polymer ?
#
loop_
_entity_poly.entity_id
_entity_poly.type
_entity_poly.pdbx_seq_one_letter_code
_entity_poly.pdbx_strand_id
1 'polypeptide(L)'
;MAFVVMFSTMSFTVDMHYCGGNLVDFSLFSKAEGCGMEKAQPVKSCENPKMTEKSCCTDQQIVKEGKDDLKISFDTLSFEQQTFIAAFTYSYINLFEGTESEEVPFEDYPRPFVKRDVQVLHQTFLI
;
A
#
# COMPACT_ATOMS: atom_id res chain seq x y z
N MET A 1 0.55 1.12 -9.78
CA MET A 1 -0.75 1.42 -10.45
C MET A 1 -1.90 0.56 -9.91
N ALA A 2 -1.78 -0.78 -9.87
CA ALA A 2 -2.87 -1.67 -9.44
C ALA A 2 -3.46 -1.37 -8.04
N PHE A 3 -2.62 -1.13 -7.03
CA PHE A 3 -3.10 -0.80 -5.67
C PHE A 3 -3.92 0.50 -5.61
N VAL A 4 -3.49 1.53 -6.35
CA VAL A 4 -4.20 2.83 -6.38
C VAL A 4 -5.58 2.68 -7.00
N VAL A 5 -5.67 1.91 -8.10
CA VAL A 5 -6.96 1.61 -8.75
C VAL A 5 -7.86 0.85 -7.79
N MET A 6 -7.37 -0.22 -7.16
CA MET A 6 -8.12 -1.06 -6.22
C MET A 6 -8.72 -0.23 -5.06
N PHE A 7 -7.94 0.65 -4.43
CA PHE A 7 -8.45 1.49 -3.35
C PHE A 7 -9.43 2.58 -3.81
N SER A 8 -9.39 2.99 -5.08
CA SER A 8 -10.29 4.02 -5.63
C SER A 8 -11.64 3.47 -6.10
N THR A 9 -11.66 2.20 -6.53
CA THR A 9 -12.86 1.53 -7.05
C THR A 9 -13.59 0.71 -5.98
N MET A 10 -12.92 0.36 -4.89
CA MET A 10 -13.54 -0.37 -3.79
C MET A 10 -14.42 0.55 -2.92
N SER A 11 -15.69 0.18 -2.77
CA SER A 11 -16.58 0.77 -1.78
C SER A 11 -16.26 0.22 -0.39
N PHE A 12 -16.17 1.08 0.62
CA PHE A 12 -16.00 0.66 2.01
C PHE A 12 -16.83 1.50 2.97
N THR A 13 -17.30 0.86 4.02
CA THR A 13 -18.04 1.49 5.11
C THR A 13 -17.19 1.48 6.37
N VAL A 14 -17.08 2.64 7.01
CA VAL A 14 -16.42 2.82 8.29
C VAL A 14 -17.47 3.15 9.32
N ASP A 15 -17.60 2.31 10.33
CA ASP A 15 -18.46 2.55 11.49
C ASP A 15 -17.58 3.03 12.65
N MET A 16 -17.94 4.14 13.29
CA MET A 16 -17.17 4.75 14.38
C MET A 16 -18.06 4.96 15.60
N HIS A 17 -17.61 4.52 16.77
CA HIS A 17 -18.30 4.70 18.04
C HIS A 17 -17.62 5.78 18.88
N TYR A 18 -18.35 6.85 19.21
CA TYR A 18 -17.90 7.92 20.10
C TYR A 18 -18.61 7.85 21.46
N CYS A 19 -17.85 7.98 22.55
CA CYS A 19 -18.39 8.08 23.91
C CYS A 19 -17.80 9.31 24.61
N GLY A 20 -18.65 10.25 25.03
CA GLY A 20 -18.20 11.47 25.72
C GLY A 20 -17.27 12.36 24.88
N GLY A 21 -17.37 12.29 23.55
CA GLY A 21 -16.53 13.07 22.62
C GLY A 21 -15.23 12.41 22.18
N ASN A 22 -14.89 11.23 22.70
CA ASN A 22 -13.71 10.47 22.29
C ASN A 22 -14.10 9.25 21.43
N LEU A 23 -13.32 8.97 20.38
CA LEU A 23 -13.49 7.76 19.55
C LEU A 23 -13.00 6.54 20.32
N VAL A 24 -13.88 5.58 20.54
CA VAL A 24 -13.60 4.39 21.35
C VAL A 24 -13.31 3.19 20.46
N ASP A 25 -14.07 3.05 19.37
CA ASP A 25 -13.86 1.97 18.42
C ASP A 25 -14.19 2.42 16.99
N PHE A 26 -13.53 1.77 16.04
CA PHE A 26 -13.88 1.90 14.63
C PHE A 26 -13.75 0.53 13.95
N SER A 27 -14.68 0.25 13.04
CA SER A 27 -14.73 -1.01 12.33
C SER A 27 -14.95 -0.78 10.84
N LEU A 28 -14.31 -1.64 10.04
CA LEU A 28 -14.41 -1.66 8.58
C LEU A 28 -15.36 -2.79 8.20
N PHE A 29 -16.43 -2.47 7.45
CA PHE A 29 -17.48 -3.41 6.99
C PHE A 29 -18.35 -4.07 8.06
N SER A 30 -17.90 -4.12 9.32
CA SER A 30 -18.69 -4.54 10.49
C SER A 30 -19.08 -3.35 11.36
N LYS A 31 -20.07 -3.55 12.24
CA LYS A 31 -20.44 -2.57 13.26
C LYS A 31 -19.29 -2.41 14.27
N ALA A 32 -18.98 -1.18 14.68
CA ALA A 32 -18.01 -0.94 15.74
C ALA A 32 -18.53 -1.56 17.06
N GLU A 33 -17.63 -2.19 17.82
CA GLU A 33 -17.96 -2.69 19.15
C GLU A 33 -18.26 -1.49 20.05
N GLY A 34 -19.49 -1.48 20.58
CA GLY A 34 -19.89 -0.48 21.55
C GLY A 34 -19.05 -0.56 22.82
N CYS A 35 -18.90 0.57 23.51
CA CYS A 35 -18.36 0.58 24.85
C CYS A 35 -19.22 -0.39 25.69
N GLY A 36 -18.66 -1.53 26.14
CA GLY A 36 -19.35 -2.76 26.62
C GLY A 36 -20.37 -2.63 27.78
N MET A 37 -20.86 -1.43 28.04
CA MET A 37 -22.00 -1.04 28.86
C MET A 37 -23.36 -1.35 28.22
N GLU A 38 -23.44 -1.85 26.99
CA GLU A 38 -24.71 -2.12 26.29
C GLU A 38 -25.59 -3.20 26.96
N LYS A 39 -25.01 -4.02 27.87
CA LYS A 39 -25.72 -5.07 28.64
C LYS A 39 -26.01 -4.71 30.11
N ALA A 40 -25.57 -3.56 30.61
CA ALA A 40 -25.81 -3.15 31.99
C ALA A 40 -26.46 -1.76 32.03
N GLN A 41 -27.57 -1.65 32.75
CA GLN A 41 -28.36 -0.42 32.90
C GLN A 41 -27.50 0.83 33.23
N PRO A 42 -27.91 2.03 32.78
CA PRO A 42 -27.04 3.20 32.71
C PRO A 42 -26.76 3.79 34.09
N VAL A 43 -25.47 3.77 34.48
CA VAL A 43 -24.94 4.48 35.65
C VAL A 43 -23.85 5.41 35.14
N LYS A 44 -24.20 6.66 34.90
CA LYS A 44 -24.13 7.74 35.89
C LYS A 44 -22.71 8.17 36.25
N SER A 45 -21.79 8.44 35.32
CA SER A 45 -20.74 9.49 35.50
C SER A 45 -20.05 9.86 34.19
N CYS A 46 -20.22 11.09 33.70
CA CYS A 46 -19.29 11.69 32.73
C CYS A 46 -18.37 12.73 33.38
N GLU A 47 -18.68 13.17 34.62
CA GLU A 47 -17.73 13.75 35.58
C GLU A 47 -18.29 13.78 37.03
N ASN A 48 -19.39 13.06 37.32
CA ASN A 48 -19.93 12.86 38.68
C ASN A 48 -21.07 11.81 38.69
N PRO A 49 -21.33 11.12 39.82
CA PRO A 49 -21.96 9.80 39.90
C PRO A 49 -23.49 9.75 39.65
N LYS A 50 -24.08 10.61 38.80
CA LYS A 50 -25.55 10.75 38.59
C LYS A 50 -26.05 11.08 37.13
N MET A 51 -25.84 10.22 36.09
CA MET A 51 -26.60 10.10 34.80
C MET A 51 -28.09 9.78 34.96
N THR A 52 -28.94 10.78 35.06
CA THR A 52 -30.35 10.56 34.73
C THR A 52 -30.49 10.72 33.22
N GLU A 53 -30.84 9.61 32.55
CA GLU A 53 -31.56 9.53 31.28
C GLU A 53 -31.22 10.59 30.20
N LYS A 54 -30.22 10.30 29.34
CA LYS A 54 -30.23 10.44 27.86
C LYS A 54 -28.81 10.32 27.26
N SER A 55 -28.66 9.36 26.35
CA SER A 55 -27.59 9.11 25.34
C SER A 55 -26.30 9.96 25.38
N CYS A 56 -25.21 9.42 25.94
CA CYS A 56 -23.86 10.02 25.87
C CYS A 56 -22.96 9.42 24.77
N CYS A 57 -23.42 8.34 24.13
CA CYS A 57 -22.73 7.69 23.02
C CYS A 57 -23.33 8.13 21.69
N THR A 58 -22.49 8.25 20.66
CA THR A 58 -22.91 8.61 19.31
C THR A 58 -22.17 7.75 18.31
N ASP A 59 -22.93 7.02 17.51
CA ASP A 59 -22.42 6.25 16.39
C ASP A 59 -22.39 7.13 15.14
N GLN A 60 -21.27 7.12 14.42
CA GLN A 60 -21.11 7.78 13.13
C GLN A 60 -20.69 6.76 12.09
N GLN A 61 -21.45 6.68 11.00
CA GLN A 61 -21.12 5.82 9.87
C GLN A 61 -20.70 6.69 8.67
N ILE A 62 -19.52 6.38 8.12
CA ILE A 62 -19.05 6.98 6.88
C ILE A 62 -19.07 5.90 5.80
N VAL A 63 -19.90 6.12 4.78
CA VAL A 63 -19.93 5.29 3.58
C VAL A 63 -19.08 5.97 2.52
N LYS A 64 -18.04 5.27 2.04
CA LYS A 64 -17.27 5.67 0.86
C LYS A 64 -17.66 4.74 -0.27
N GLU A 65 -18.41 5.29 -1.22
CA GLU A 65 -18.74 4.61 -2.46
C GLU A 65 -17.53 4.67 -3.40
N GLY A 66 -17.12 3.50 -3.89
CA GLY A 66 -16.10 3.35 -4.91
C GLY A 66 -16.57 3.96 -6.22
N LYS A 67 -15.65 4.57 -6.96
CA LYS A 67 -15.97 5.17 -8.26
C LYS A 67 -15.85 4.13 -9.37
N ASP A 68 -16.97 3.81 -10.02
CA ASP A 68 -16.99 2.94 -11.22
C ASP A 68 -16.37 3.63 -12.44
N ASP A 69 -16.66 4.93 -12.62
CA ASP A 69 -16.08 5.74 -13.69
C ASP A 69 -14.86 6.51 -13.19
N LEU A 70 -13.69 5.90 -13.35
CA LEU A 70 -12.40 6.60 -13.28
C LEU A 70 -12.22 7.48 -14.54
N LYS A 71 -13.12 8.45 -14.75
CA LYS A 71 -12.91 9.49 -15.76
C LYS A 71 -11.90 10.48 -15.19
N ILE A 72 -10.61 10.19 -15.40
CA ILE A 72 -9.50 11.00 -14.95
C ILE A 72 -9.54 12.33 -15.73
N SER A 73 -10.18 13.35 -15.17
CA SER A 73 -10.09 14.72 -15.68
C SER A 73 -8.86 15.37 -15.07
N PHE A 74 -7.90 15.72 -15.95
CA PHE A 74 -6.73 16.51 -15.58
C PHE A 74 -7.06 17.99 -15.33
N ASP A 75 -8.33 18.40 -15.49
CA ASP A 75 -8.80 19.77 -15.26
C ASP A 75 -8.77 20.17 -13.78
N THR A 76 -8.57 19.21 -12.87
CA THR A 76 -8.48 19.46 -11.43
C THR A 76 -7.10 19.96 -10.98
N LEU A 77 -6.05 19.76 -11.78
CA LEU A 77 -4.70 20.19 -11.47
C LEU A 77 -4.48 21.63 -11.95
N SER A 78 -3.95 22.49 -11.08
CA SER A 78 -3.51 23.82 -11.51
C SER A 78 -2.28 23.74 -12.42
N PHE A 79 -2.07 24.76 -13.25
CA PHE A 79 -0.93 24.84 -14.16
C PHE A 79 0.43 24.65 -13.46
N GLU A 80 0.57 25.21 -12.25
CA GLU A 80 1.77 25.07 -11.42
C GLU A 80 2.02 23.61 -11.01
N GLN A 81 0.95 22.90 -10.63
CA GLN A 81 1.06 21.49 -10.23
C GLN A 81 1.43 20.60 -11.43
N GLN A 82 0.90 20.89 -12.61
CA GLN A 82 1.27 20.16 -13.84
C GLN A 82 2.75 20.40 -14.19
N THR A 83 3.22 21.64 -14.07
CA THR A 83 4.62 22.01 -14.33
C THR A 83 5.57 21.32 -13.35
N PHE A 84 5.21 21.30 -12.05
CA PHE A 84 5.97 20.58 -11.03
C PHE A 84 6.07 19.08 -11.34
N ILE A 85 4.94 18.43 -11.66
CA ILE A 85 4.92 16.99 -11.98
C ILE A 85 5.78 16.70 -13.21
N ALA A 86 5.70 17.53 -14.25
CA ALA A 86 6.50 17.37 -15.47
C ALA A 86 8.01 17.53 -15.18
N ALA A 87 8.41 18.58 -14.48
CA ALA A 87 9.81 18.83 -14.12
C ALA A 87 10.37 17.73 -13.22
N PHE A 88 9.60 17.31 -12.21
CA PHE A 88 9.96 16.22 -11.32
C PHE A 88 10.17 14.92 -12.11
N THR A 89 9.18 14.53 -12.93
CA THR A 89 9.28 13.31 -13.74
C THR A 89 10.49 13.36 -14.67
N TYR A 90 10.71 14.47 -15.38
CA TYR A 90 11.86 14.64 -16.25
C TYR A 90 13.20 14.51 -15.51
N SER A 91 13.31 15.10 -14.32
CA SER A 91 14.55 15.04 -13.53
C SER A 91 14.88 13.64 -13.01
N TYR A 92 13.87 12.77 -12.85
CA TYR A 92 14.03 11.44 -12.26
C TYR A 92 13.81 10.29 -13.25
N ILE A 93 13.55 10.57 -14.53
CA ILE A 93 13.19 9.54 -15.52
C ILE A 93 14.27 8.47 -15.71
N ASN A 94 15.54 8.87 -15.60
CA ASN A 94 16.69 7.97 -15.78
C ASN A 94 17.26 7.43 -14.45
N LEU A 95 16.63 7.70 -13.30
CA LEU A 95 17.16 7.27 -11.99
C LEU A 95 17.12 5.74 -11.82
N PHE A 96 16.22 5.06 -12.54
CA PHE A 96 16.04 3.61 -12.49
C PHE A 96 16.36 2.92 -13.81
N GLU A 97 16.99 3.64 -14.75
CA GLU A 97 17.52 3.00 -15.96
C GLU A 97 18.70 2.14 -15.53
N GLY A 98 18.45 0.84 -15.35
CA GLY A 98 19.50 -0.13 -15.16
C GLY A 98 20.37 -0.08 -16.39
N THR A 99 21.56 0.50 -16.28
CA THR A 99 22.57 0.38 -17.32
C THR A 99 22.81 -1.10 -17.50
N GLU A 100 22.32 -1.69 -18.60
CA GLU A 100 22.81 -2.99 -19.03
C GLU A 100 24.32 -2.83 -19.15
N SER A 101 25.02 -3.46 -18.22
CA SER A 101 26.48 -3.55 -18.27
C SER A 101 26.83 -4.26 -19.57
N GLU A 102 27.34 -3.52 -20.55
CA GLU A 102 27.98 -4.10 -21.74
C GLU A 102 29.22 -4.92 -21.38
N GLU A 103 29.66 -4.92 -20.11
CA GLU A 103 30.70 -5.81 -19.63
C GLU A 103 30.19 -7.25 -19.69
N VAL A 104 30.53 -7.94 -20.79
CA VAL A 104 30.47 -9.40 -20.88
C VAL A 104 31.40 -9.92 -19.78
N PRO A 105 30.90 -10.58 -18.71
CA PRO A 105 31.75 -10.99 -17.58
C PRO A 105 32.83 -12.02 -17.99
N PHE A 106 32.65 -12.60 -19.17
CA PHE A 106 33.50 -13.61 -19.75
C PHE A 106 34.05 -13.07 -21.08
N GLU A 107 35.07 -12.22 -21.02
CA GLU A 107 36.00 -12.18 -22.16
C GLU A 107 36.53 -13.59 -22.40
N ASP A 108 36.64 -13.98 -23.66
CA ASP A 108 37.21 -15.26 -24.09
C ASP A 108 38.58 -15.49 -23.44
N TYR A 109 38.58 -16.14 -22.26
CA TYR A 109 39.82 -16.44 -21.57
C TYR A 109 40.65 -17.33 -22.50
N PRO A 110 41.90 -16.95 -22.82
CA PRO A 110 42.71 -17.73 -23.72
C PRO A 110 42.83 -19.15 -23.17
N ARG A 111 42.41 -20.13 -23.97
CA ARG A 111 42.38 -21.53 -23.56
C ARG A 111 43.74 -21.89 -22.94
N PRO A 112 43.78 -22.33 -21.67
CA PRO A 112 45.05 -22.54 -20.99
C PRO A 112 45.93 -23.49 -21.77
N PHE A 113 47.23 -23.20 -21.84
CA PHE A 113 48.19 -24.03 -22.56
C PHE A 113 48.20 -25.44 -21.98
N VAL A 114 47.74 -26.39 -22.81
CA VAL A 114 47.71 -27.81 -22.48
C VAL A 114 49.15 -28.34 -22.51
N LYS A 115 49.77 -28.55 -21.34
CA LYS A 115 51.16 -29.03 -21.20
C LYS A 115 51.36 -30.47 -21.69
N ARG A 116 50.30 -31.28 -21.70
CA ARG A 116 50.30 -32.69 -22.08
C ARG A 116 48.98 -33.04 -22.73
N ASP A 117 49.03 -33.92 -23.73
CA ASP A 117 47.85 -34.40 -24.42
C ASP A 117 46.86 -35.05 -23.42
N VAL A 118 45.64 -34.51 -23.39
CA VAL A 118 44.57 -34.93 -22.47
C VAL A 118 44.07 -36.33 -22.82
N GLN A 119 44.02 -36.69 -24.10
CA GLN A 119 43.60 -38.01 -24.56
C GLN A 119 44.62 -39.08 -24.14
N VAL A 120 45.91 -38.75 -24.20
CA VAL A 120 46.99 -39.62 -23.69
C VAL A 120 46.94 -39.74 -22.17
N LEU A 121 46.73 -38.64 -21.45
CA LEU A 121 46.63 -38.64 -19.98
C LEU A 121 45.49 -39.53 -19.48
N HIS A 122 44.33 -39.45 -20.15
CA HIS A 122 43.13 -40.20 -19.76
C HIS A 122 42.96 -41.52 -20.50
N GLN A 123 43.90 -41.89 -21.37
CA GLN A 123 43.83 -43.10 -22.21
C GLN A 123 42.51 -43.24 -22.97
N THR A 124 41.92 -42.11 -23.38
CA THR A 124 40.67 -42.07 -24.15
C THR A 124 41.02 -41.90 -25.62
N PHE A 125 41.03 -43.01 -26.35
CA PHE A 125 41.23 -43.03 -27.80
C PHE A 125 39.89 -43.30 -28.48
N LEU A 126 39.59 -42.54 -29.55
CA LEU A 126 38.49 -42.88 -30.43
C LEU A 126 38.83 -44.20 -31.12
N ILE A 127 37.93 -45.18 -31.03
CA ILE A 127 38.03 -46.49 -31.70
C ILE A 127 37.49 -46.34 -33.12
#